data_AF-A0A847AJC9-F1
#
_entry.id   AF-A0A847AJC9-F1
#
_cell.length_a   1.000
_cell.length_b   1.000
_cell.length_c   1.000
_cell.angle_alpha   90.00
_cell.angle_beta   90.00
_cell.angle_gamma   90.00
#
_symmetry.space_group_name_H-M   'P 1'
#
loop_
_entity.id
_entity.type
_entity.pdbx_description
1 polymer ?
#
loop_
_entity_poly.entity_id
_entity_poly.type
_entity_poly.pdbx_seq_one_letter_code
_entity_poly.pdbx_strand_id
1 'polypeptide(L)'
;NNQFSSQLESLMQKDPYKSALGNEDPAGFINRFIDNSNLYISKHFFRFLGLRPYDTTTIEPVLTIIFYAVILFALIYSFRKNKYIFFSLSYLGIFLVITFLTVQKVWDQDRLIVPAFPLMLLGTLWGLQMVSRFFPLKILQMIPYAAGVIILFLTLGVTSEKIQENKSIHRASLSGNLYHGYTPDWENYLKICAVAGEKLPDTALVACRKPGMAFIYGKRVFYGITKVPTIEVDSLLMADYYYYSVPAGDEMAKNFKRDMVSGVFHGKSEDDEFETDKFYFLFQSKERLDFIDDGYMLNASDLKNKFSTISLFSPDQLLNKLKDKNIDYIISANLRAVPTQKTERTITTVKRYMQIISLKYPNAFRRIYQIGQDEVAALYQINYNGQKQTGKNH
;
A
#
# COMPACT_ATOMS: atom_id res chain seq x y z
N ASN A 1 1.71 18.97 1.51
CA ASN A 1 1.91 18.58 2.93
C ASN A 1 1.05 17.39 3.39
N ASN A 2 -0.20 17.22 2.94
CA ASN A 2 -1.10 16.15 3.44
C ASN A 2 -0.60 14.70 3.26
N GLN A 3 0.32 14.43 2.34
CA GLN A 3 0.88 13.09 2.15
C GLN A 3 1.78 12.69 3.32
N PHE A 4 2.63 13.60 3.81
CA PHE A 4 3.58 13.33 4.90
C PHE A 4 2.85 13.10 6.22
N SER A 5 1.83 13.90 6.53
CA SER A 5 0.98 13.68 7.72
C SER A 5 0.26 12.33 7.65
N SER A 6 -0.33 11.97 6.51
CA SER A 6 -0.99 10.66 6.35
C SER A 6 -0.03 9.46 6.42
N GLN A 7 1.24 9.66 6.07
CA GLN A 7 2.28 8.63 6.22
C GLN A 7 2.68 8.50 7.69
N LEU A 8 2.93 9.62 8.39
CA LEU A 8 3.26 9.62 9.82
C LEU A 8 2.14 8.98 10.66
N GLU A 9 0.89 9.35 10.40
CA GLU A 9 -0.29 8.76 11.03
C GLU A 9 -0.38 7.24 10.83
N SER A 10 -0.06 6.74 9.64
CA SER A 10 0.00 5.30 9.34
C SER A 10 1.15 4.56 10.04
N LEU A 11 2.25 5.24 10.38
CA LEU A 11 3.33 4.68 11.20
C LEU A 11 2.93 4.58 12.68
N MET A 12 2.08 5.49 13.16
CA MET A 12 1.59 5.52 14.55
C MET A 12 0.45 4.53 14.82
N GLN A 13 -0.22 4.01 13.79
CA GLN A 13 -1.33 3.04 13.93
C GLN A 13 -0.85 1.63 14.34
N LYS A 14 -1.73 0.86 15.00
CA LYS A 14 -1.53 -0.58 15.30
C LYS A 14 -1.52 -1.44 14.03
N ASP A 15 -2.39 -1.12 13.08
CA ASP A 15 -2.46 -1.75 11.76
C ASP A 15 -2.69 -0.64 10.71
N PRO A 16 -1.76 -0.44 9.75
CA PRO A 16 -1.86 0.62 8.75
C PRO A 16 -3.01 0.43 7.75
N TYR A 17 -3.68 -0.72 7.77
CA TYR A 17 -4.85 -1.04 6.96
C TYR A 17 -6.16 -1.06 7.77
N LYS A 18 -6.11 -0.96 9.10
CA LYS A 18 -7.28 -0.94 10.00
C LYS A 18 -7.17 0.19 11.02
N SER A 19 -7.43 1.42 10.57
CA SER A 19 -7.40 2.62 11.42
C SER A 19 -8.34 2.54 12.64
N ALA A 20 -9.39 1.72 12.59
CA ALA A 20 -10.29 1.46 13.72
C ALA A 20 -9.62 0.81 14.94
N LEU A 21 -8.44 0.18 14.78
CA LEU A 21 -7.65 -0.36 15.90
C LEU A 21 -6.86 0.71 16.67
N GLY A 22 -6.91 1.96 16.22
CA GLY A 22 -6.26 3.10 16.86
C GLY A 22 -4.73 3.11 16.75
N ASN A 23 -4.12 3.94 17.60
CA ASN A 23 -2.68 4.12 17.64
C ASN A 23 -1.98 3.09 18.52
N GLU A 24 -0.73 2.82 18.20
CA GLU A 24 0.16 1.93 18.94
C GLU A 24 0.52 2.52 20.31
N ASP A 25 0.56 1.64 21.32
CA ASP A 25 0.97 1.99 22.68
C ASP A 25 2.48 1.74 22.89
N PRO A 26 3.10 2.26 23.97
CA PRO A 26 4.54 2.09 24.18
C PRO A 26 5.01 0.63 24.24
N ALA A 27 4.16 -0.29 24.72
CA ALA A 27 4.49 -1.73 24.73
C ALA A 27 4.41 -2.32 23.32
N GLY A 28 3.43 -1.90 22.51
CA GLY A 28 3.33 -2.21 21.09
C GLY A 28 4.56 -1.78 20.30
N PHE A 29 5.09 -0.57 20.55
CA PHE A 29 6.36 -0.13 19.93
C PHE A 29 7.58 -0.98 20.35
N ILE A 30 7.65 -1.43 21.61
CA ILE A 30 8.71 -2.35 22.07
C ILE A 30 8.57 -3.72 21.39
N ASN A 31 7.36 -4.27 21.33
CA ASN A 31 7.07 -5.52 20.62
C ASN A 31 7.42 -5.42 19.13
N ARG A 32 7.05 -4.30 18.48
CA ARG A 32 7.40 -3.99 17.09
C ARG A 32 8.91 -3.92 16.89
N PHE A 33 9.66 -3.30 17.81
CA PHE A 33 11.13 -3.30 17.76
C PHE A 33 11.71 -4.72 17.88
N ILE A 34 11.21 -5.55 18.80
CA ILE A 34 11.68 -6.95 18.97
C ILE A 34 11.34 -7.79 17.74
N ASP A 35 10.10 -7.70 17.24
CA ASP A 35 9.62 -8.41 16.06
C ASP A 35 10.43 -8.03 14.81
N ASN A 36 10.63 -6.73 14.58
CA ASN A 36 11.43 -6.26 13.45
C ASN A 36 12.91 -6.60 13.62
N SER A 37 13.47 -6.52 14.82
CA SER A 37 14.85 -6.97 15.08
C SER A 37 15.02 -8.43 14.67
N ASN A 38 14.08 -9.29 15.08
CA ASN A 38 14.09 -10.69 14.70
C ASN A 38 13.87 -10.90 13.20
N LEU A 39 12.93 -10.20 12.59
CA LEU A 39 12.62 -10.28 11.15
C LEU A 39 13.80 -9.84 10.28
N TYR A 40 14.40 -8.68 10.57
CA TYR A 40 15.43 -8.08 9.73
C TYR A 40 16.81 -8.64 10.00
N ILE A 41 17.18 -8.89 11.26
CA ILE A 41 18.49 -9.47 11.58
C ILE A 41 18.47 -10.97 11.25
N SER A 42 17.71 -11.81 11.98
CA SER A 42 17.84 -13.27 11.82
C SER A 42 17.54 -13.81 10.42
N LYS A 43 16.67 -13.13 9.65
CA LYS A 43 16.31 -13.55 8.29
C LYS A 43 17.03 -12.74 7.22
N HIS A 44 16.76 -11.43 7.08
CA HIS A 44 17.27 -10.66 5.94
C HIS A 44 18.79 -10.46 5.98
N PHE A 45 19.39 -10.10 7.12
CA PHE A 45 20.85 -9.95 7.22
C PHE A 45 21.60 -11.26 6.93
N PHE A 46 21.16 -12.38 7.52
CA PHE A 46 21.81 -13.69 7.28
C PHE A 46 21.58 -14.23 5.86
N ARG A 47 20.48 -13.87 5.18
CA ARG A 47 20.30 -14.11 3.74
C ARG A 47 21.32 -13.35 2.89
N PHE A 48 21.55 -12.07 3.18
CA PHE A 48 22.52 -11.25 2.46
C PHE A 48 23.97 -11.74 2.65
N LEU A 49 24.28 -12.33 3.82
CA LEU A 49 25.56 -13.02 4.06
C LEU A 49 25.68 -14.38 3.37
N GLY A 50 24.61 -14.90 2.75
CA GLY A 50 24.54 -16.27 2.21
C GLY A 50 24.62 -17.37 3.28
N LEU A 51 24.38 -17.03 4.56
CA LEU A 51 24.35 -17.99 5.68
C LEU A 51 22.97 -18.62 5.88
N ARG A 52 21.93 -18.12 5.19
CA ARG A 52 20.59 -18.71 5.13
C ARG A 52 20.04 -18.62 3.69
N PRO A 53 19.28 -19.62 3.20
CA PRO A 53 18.69 -19.56 1.86
C PRO A 53 17.77 -18.36 1.66
N TYR A 54 17.77 -17.80 0.44
CA TYR A 54 17.07 -16.54 0.13
C TYR A 54 15.54 -16.61 0.28
N ASP A 55 14.97 -17.81 0.15
CA ASP A 55 13.53 -18.13 0.15
C ASP A 55 12.95 -18.42 1.55
N THR A 56 13.58 -19.30 2.34
CA THR A 56 13.44 -19.72 3.77
C THR A 56 12.21 -19.31 4.61
N THR A 57 11.78 -18.05 4.59
CA THR A 57 10.75 -17.40 5.44
C THR A 57 10.97 -17.35 6.96
N THR A 58 11.56 -18.37 7.60
CA THR A 58 11.56 -18.51 9.08
C THR A 58 12.44 -17.49 9.81
N ILE A 59 12.07 -17.23 11.07
CA ILE A 59 12.71 -16.26 11.97
C ILE A 59 13.41 -17.04 13.09
N GLU A 60 14.67 -16.70 13.37
CA GLU A 60 15.53 -17.42 14.33
C GLU A 60 16.08 -16.46 15.39
N PRO A 61 15.35 -16.19 16.49
CA PRO A 61 15.71 -15.14 17.46
C PRO A 61 17.11 -15.29 18.07
N VAL A 62 17.64 -16.52 18.15
CA VAL A 62 19.01 -16.79 18.60
C VAL A 62 20.05 -16.05 17.76
N LEU A 63 19.86 -15.96 16.43
CA LEU A 63 20.76 -15.24 15.54
C LEU A 63 20.72 -13.73 15.79
N THR A 64 19.55 -13.18 16.13
CA THR A 64 19.38 -11.77 16.55
C THR A 64 20.15 -11.47 17.83
N ILE A 65 20.04 -12.37 18.82
CA ILE A 65 20.72 -12.23 20.12
C ILE A 65 22.25 -12.28 19.93
N ILE A 66 22.75 -13.24 19.14
CA ILE A 66 24.18 -13.34 18.81
C ILE A 66 24.68 -12.07 18.10
N PHE A 67 23.95 -11.57 17.11
CA PHE A 67 24.29 -10.34 16.41
C PHE A 67 24.35 -9.14 17.38
N TYR A 68 23.33 -8.93 18.22
CA TYR A 68 23.35 -7.85 19.20
C TYR A 68 24.47 -7.98 20.22
N ALA A 69 24.77 -9.20 20.70
CA ALA A 69 25.90 -9.42 21.62
C ALA A 69 27.23 -9.00 20.98
N VAL A 70 27.48 -9.39 19.71
CA VAL A 70 28.69 -9.00 18.97
C VAL A 70 28.74 -7.48 18.71
N ILE A 71 27.64 -6.86 18.29
CA ILE A 71 27.59 -5.42 17.99
C ILE A 71 27.69 -4.56 19.25
N LEU A 72 27.05 -4.94 20.36
CA LEU A 72 27.17 -4.22 21.64
C LEU A 72 28.58 -4.34 22.23
N PHE A 73 29.17 -5.53 22.19
CA PHE A 73 30.57 -5.72 22.55
C PHE A 73 31.50 -4.85 21.67
N ALA A 74 31.25 -4.82 20.35
CA ALA A 74 32.01 -3.99 19.42
C ALA A 74 31.86 -2.48 19.72
N LEU A 75 30.66 -2.02 20.06
CA LEU A 75 30.39 -0.62 20.42
C LEU A 75 31.15 -0.23 21.70
N ILE A 76 31.06 -1.05 22.76
CA ILE A 76 31.73 -0.82 24.04
C ILE A 76 33.26 -0.81 23.87
N TYR A 77 33.82 -1.76 23.10
CA TYR A 77 35.26 -1.86 22.91
C TYR A 77 35.81 -0.74 21.99
N SER A 78 35.07 -0.36 20.95
CA SER A 78 35.47 0.68 20.00
C SER A 78 35.56 2.06 20.63
N PHE A 79 34.70 2.38 21.61
CA PHE A 79 34.73 3.64 22.38
C PHE A 79 36.13 4.00 22.90
N ARG A 80 36.90 3.00 23.36
CA ARG A 80 38.26 3.19 23.93
C ARG A 80 39.40 3.00 22.93
N LYS A 81 39.12 2.58 21.69
CA LYS A 81 40.15 2.09 20.76
C LYS A 81 40.10 2.69 19.36
N ASN A 82 38.92 3.01 18.84
CA ASN A 82 38.76 3.58 17.52
C ASN A 82 37.48 4.42 17.43
N LYS A 83 37.64 5.75 17.46
CA LYS A 83 36.55 6.73 17.36
C LYS A 83 35.71 6.61 16.08
N TYR A 84 36.30 6.15 14.98
CA TYR A 84 35.60 5.99 13.70
C TYR A 84 34.68 4.77 13.73
N ILE A 85 35.16 3.63 14.23
CA ILE A 85 34.33 2.43 14.43
C ILE A 85 33.22 2.72 15.45
N PHE A 86 33.52 3.41 16.54
CA PHE A 86 32.52 3.81 17.53
C PHE A 86 31.41 4.68 16.90
N PHE A 87 31.78 5.68 16.10
CA PHE A 87 30.83 6.51 15.36
C PHE A 87 29.98 5.69 14.37
N SER A 88 30.60 4.82 13.56
CA SER A 88 29.91 3.93 12.62
C SER A 88 28.91 2.99 13.31
N LEU A 89 29.26 2.43 14.46
CA LEU A 89 28.38 1.55 15.24
C LEU A 89 27.27 2.31 15.96
N SER A 90 27.54 3.53 16.43
CA SER A 90 26.52 4.41 17.01
C SER A 90 25.48 4.83 15.95
N TYR A 91 25.94 5.21 14.76
CA TYR A 91 25.08 5.50 13.62
C TYR A 91 24.25 4.28 13.20
N LEU A 92 24.88 3.09 13.11
CA LEU A 92 24.17 1.83 12.85
C LEU A 92 23.08 1.57 13.89
N GLY A 93 23.38 1.72 15.18
CA GLY A 93 22.42 1.53 16.26
C GLY A 93 21.21 2.45 16.13
N ILE A 94 21.43 3.74 15.91
CA ILE A 94 20.36 4.74 15.71
C ILE A 94 19.53 4.40 14.46
N PHE A 95 20.16 4.06 13.34
CA PHE A 95 19.49 3.70 12.09
C PHE A 95 18.60 2.46 12.27
N LEU A 96 19.10 1.40 12.90
CA LEU A 96 18.33 0.18 13.15
C LEU A 96 17.17 0.44 14.13
N VAL A 97 17.39 1.21 15.20
CA VAL A 97 16.32 1.57 16.16
C VAL A 97 15.20 2.34 15.48
N ILE A 98 15.50 3.39 14.71
CA ILE A 98 14.49 4.17 13.97
C ILE A 98 13.75 3.27 12.98
N THR A 99 14.48 2.44 12.22
CA THR A 99 13.89 1.52 11.23
C THR A 99 12.95 0.51 11.90
N PHE A 100 13.38 -0.14 12.98
CA PHE A 100 12.62 -1.20 13.65
C PHE A 100 11.45 -0.69 14.50
N LEU A 101 11.45 0.59 14.91
CA LEU A 101 10.29 1.24 15.54
C LEU A 101 9.26 1.75 14.52
N THR A 102 9.70 2.24 13.36
CA THR A 102 8.79 2.83 12.36
C THR A 102 8.14 1.78 11.46
N VAL A 103 8.86 0.72 11.08
CA VAL A 103 8.37 -0.26 10.10
C VAL A 103 7.27 -1.12 10.69
N GLN A 104 6.14 -1.22 9.99
CA GLN A 104 5.07 -2.15 10.32
C GLN A 104 5.49 -3.58 9.97
N LYS A 105 5.29 -4.55 10.87
CA LYS A 105 5.72 -5.97 10.69
C LYS A 105 5.21 -6.62 9.40
N VAL A 106 4.03 -6.19 8.93
CA VAL A 106 3.40 -6.64 7.67
C VAL A 106 4.22 -6.23 6.43
N TRP A 107 5.06 -5.20 6.52
CA TRP A 107 5.91 -4.71 5.43
C TRP A 107 7.29 -5.38 5.45
N ASP A 108 7.30 -6.71 5.39
CA ASP A 108 8.49 -7.56 5.34
C ASP A 108 9.33 -7.30 4.06
N GLN A 109 10.26 -6.35 4.12
CA GLN A 109 10.94 -5.78 2.94
C GLN A 109 12.45 -5.67 3.14
N ASP A 110 13.16 -6.68 2.63
CA ASP A 110 14.62 -6.79 2.54
C ASP A 110 15.39 -5.46 2.36
N ARG A 111 14.94 -4.59 1.45
CA ARG A 111 15.56 -3.30 1.09
C ARG A 111 15.79 -2.32 2.26
N LEU A 112 15.06 -2.46 3.37
CA LEU A 112 15.10 -1.48 4.47
C LEU A 112 16.42 -1.51 5.25
N ILE A 113 17.09 -2.65 5.33
CA ILE A 113 18.42 -2.77 5.97
C ILE A 113 19.60 -2.75 4.98
N VAL A 114 19.34 -2.76 3.66
CA VAL A 114 20.40 -2.70 2.62
C VAL A 114 21.35 -1.50 2.81
N PRO A 115 20.89 -0.27 3.14
CA PRO A 115 21.79 0.86 3.41
C PRO A 115 22.69 0.66 4.63
N ALA A 116 22.25 -0.14 5.61
CA ALA A 116 22.99 -0.45 6.83
C ALA A 116 23.88 -1.70 6.69
N PHE A 117 23.64 -2.57 5.71
CA PHE A 117 24.33 -3.85 5.54
C PHE A 117 25.87 -3.75 5.59
N PRO A 118 26.55 -2.79 4.93
CA PRO A 118 28.01 -2.67 5.03
C PRO A 118 28.50 -2.39 6.45
N LEU A 119 27.74 -1.60 7.23
CA LEU A 119 28.07 -1.29 8.63
C LEU A 119 27.75 -2.45 9.57
N MET A 120 26.68 -3.22 9.29
CA MET A 120 26.36 -4.45 10.02
C MET A 120 27.47 -5.49 9.82
N LEU A 121 27.96 -5.67 8.59
CA LEU A 121 29.07 -6.57 8.27
C LEU A 121 30.38 -6.10 8.92
N LEU A 122 30.72 -4.81 8.79
CA LEU A 122 31.90 -4.21 9.44
C LEU A 122 31.88 -4.43 10.96
N GLY A 123 30.75 -4.14 11.61
CA GLY A 123 30.59 -4.31 13.05
C GLY A 123 30.68 -5.76 13.50
N THR A 124 30.10 -6.68 12.73
CA THR A 124 30.16 -8.12 13.01
C THR A 124 31.59 -8.64 12.90
N LEU A 125 32.29 -8.36 11.79
CA LEU A 125 33.67 -8.83 11.57
C LEU A 125 34.65 -8.20 12.57
N TRP A 126 34.53 -6.90 12.84
CA TRP A 126 35.39 -6.21 13.79
C TRP A 126 35.12 -6.66 15.25
N GLY A 127 33.85 -6.88 15.61
CA GLY A 127 33.47 -7.45 16.90
C GLY A 127 34.07 -8.83 17.10
N LEU A 128 33.92 -9.73 16.12
CA LEU A 128 34.52 -11.08 16.15
C LEU A 128 36.05 -11.04 16.19
N GLN A 129 36.69 -10.13 15.45
CA GLN A 129 38.14 -9.88 15.52
C GLN A 129 38.59 -9.41 16.91
N MET A 130 37.76 -8.61 17.60
CA MET A 130 38.08 -8.16 18.95
C MET A 130 37.83 -9.23 20.02
N VAL A 131 36.83 -10.10 19.84
CA VAL A 131 36.62 -11.28 20.67
C VAL A 131 37.78 -12.27 20.50
N SER A 132 38.21 -12.54 19.26
CA SER A 132 39.24 -13.55 18.98
C SER A 132 40.60 -13.22 19.62
N ARG A 133 40.91 -11.94 19.81
CA ARG A 133 42.12 -11.45 20.50
C ARG A 133 42.20 -11.78 21.99
N PHE A 134 41.10 -12.16 22.65
CA PHE A 134 41.17 -12.66 24.02
C PHE A 134 41.69 -14.10 24.12
N PHE A 135 41.70 -14.85 23.01
CA PHE A 135 42.20 -16.22 23.01
C PHE A 135 43.71 -16.27 22.76
N PRO A 136 44.46 -17.09 23.53
CA PRO A 136 45.92 -17.18 23.40
C PRO A 136 46.38 -17.90 22.13
N LEU A 137 45.51 -18.74 21.55
CA LEU A 137 45.81 -19.50 20.33
C LEU A 137 45.72 -18.59 19.10
N LYS A 138 46.87 -18.30 18.46
CA LYS A 138 46.96 -17.47 17.25
C LYS A 138 46.03 -17.93 16.11
N ILE A 139 45.76 -19.23 16.00
CA ILE A 139 44.83 -19.77 14.99
C ILE A 139 43.39 -19.25 15.18
N LEU A 140 42.93 -19.05 16.42
CA LEU A 140 41.61 -18.49 16.71
C LEU A 140 41.52 -17.02 16.29
N GLN A 141 42.64 -16.29 16.34
CA GLN A 141 42.73 -14.89 15.89
C GLN A 141 42.58 -14.77 14.37
N MET A 142 42.85 -15.84 13.60
CA MET A 142 42.65 -15.88 12.15
C MET A 142 41.20 -16.17 11.73
N ILE A 143 40.38 -16.77 12.59
CA ILE A 143 38.99 -17.18 12.27
C ILE A 143 38.14 -16.03 11.70
N PRO A 144 38.13 -14.80 12.27
CA PRO A 144 37.30 -13.71 11.73
C PRO A 144 37.71 -13.26 10.32
N TYR A 145 38.99 -13.39 9.97
CA TYR A 145 39.46 -13.11 8.61
C TYR A 145 39.03 -14.21 7.63
N ALA A 146 39.17 -15.49 8.02
CA ALA A 146 38.67 -16.61 7.23
C ALA A 146 37.16 -16.53 7.04
N ALA A 147 36.40 -16.18 8.09
CA ALA A 147 34.96 -15.95 8.03
C ALA A 147 34.61 -14.79 7.07
N GLY A 148 35.37 -13.69 7.09
CA GLY A 148 35.20 -12.59 6.12
C GLY A 148 35.40 -13.02 4.67
N VAL A 149 36.40 -13.86 4.39
CA VAL A 149 36.64 -14.43 3.06
C VAL A 149 35.52 -15.40 2.66
N ILE A 150 35.07 -16.27 3.57
CA ILE A 150 33.94 -17.19 3.33
C ILE A 150 32.66 -16.40 3.03
N ILE A 151 32.32 -15.39 3.84
CA ILE A 151 31.15 -14.51 3.63
C ILE A 151 31.23 -13.81 2.27
N LEU A 152 32.41 -13.33 1.86
CA LEU A 152 32.58 -12.74 0.52
C LEU A 152 32.20 -13.73 -0.59
N PHE A 153 32.68 -14.97 -0.54
CA PHE A 153 32.33 -16.00 -1.53
C PHE A 153 30.85 -16.42 -1.45
N LEU A 154 30.26 -16.51 -0.27
CA LEU A 154 28.83 -16.79 -0.10
C LEU A 154 27.95 -15.69 -0.70
N THR A 155 28.25 -14.41 -0.40
CA THR A 155 27.54 -13.26 -0.98
C THR A 155 27.70 -13.21 -2.50
N LEU A 156 28.88 -13.52 -3.04
CA LEU A 156 29.10 -13.67 -4.49
C LEU A 156 28.30 -14.82 -5.09
N GLY A 157 28.16 -15.95 -4.38
CA GLY A 157 27.31 -17.08 -4.78
C GLY A 157 25.85 -16.69 -4.94
N VAL A 158 25.25 -16.11 -3.89
CA VAL A 158 23.87 -15.59 -3.91
C VAL A 158 23.68 -14.55 -5.01
N THR A 159 24.65 -13.66 -5.21
CA THR A 159 24.60 -12.63 -6.27
C THR A 159 24.64 -13.27 -7.66
N SER A 160 25.48 -14.28 -7.88
CA SER A 160 25.60 -15.00 -9.16
C SER A 160 24.30 -15.73 -9.52
N GLU A 161 23.67 -16.41 -8.56
CA GLU A 161 22.38 -17.06 -8.74
C GLU A 161 21.29 -16.05 -9.17
N LYS A 162 21.16 -14.93 -8.44
CA LYS A 162 20.17 -13.89 -8.78
C LYS A 162 20.45 -13.17 -10.09
N ILE A 163 21.72 -13.00 -10.49
CA ILE A 163 22.08 -12.50 -11.83
C ILE A 163 21.67 -13.50 -12.91
N GLN A 164 21.83 -14.81 -12.68
CA GLN A 164 21.43 -15.85 -13.64
C GLN A 164 19.91 -15.91 -13.80
N GLU A 165 19.13 -15.92 -12.71
CA GLU A 165 17.66 -15.86 -12.73
C GLU A 165 17.14 -14.67 -13.56
N ASN A 166 17.73 -13.49 -13.38
CA ASN A 166 17.26 -12.25 -14.00
C ASN A 166 17.97 -11.91 -15.34
N LYS A 167 18.85 -12.78 -15.83
CA LYS A 167 19.72 -12.52 -17.01
C LYS A 167 18.93 -12.19 -18.28
N SER A 168 17.79 -12.83 -18.49
CA SER A 168 16.90 -12.57 -19.64
C SER A 168 16.26 -11.19 -19.54
N ILE A 169 15.76 -10.83 -18.36
CA ILE A 169 15.16 -9.53 -18.05
C ILE A 169 16.18 -8.40 -18.21
N HIS A 170 17.38 -8.54 -17.65
CA HIS A 170 18.44 -7.56 -17.80
C HIS A 170 18.88 -7.36 -19.27
N ARG A 171 19.01 -8.45 -20.04
CA ARG A 171 19.33 -8.36 -21.47
C ARG A 171 18.25 -7.63 -22.27
N ALA A 172 16.98 -7.96 -22.03
CA ALA A 172 15.86 -7.33 -22.73
C ALA A 172 15.69 -5.85 -22.35
N SER A 173 15.91 -5.49 -21.07
CA SER A 173 15.92 -4.11 -20.60
C SER A 173 17.06 -3.29 -21.24
N LEU A 174 18.27 -3.85 -21.32
CA LEU A 174 19.42 -3.24 -22.01
C LEU A 174 19.21 -3.10 -23.52
N SER A 175 18.43 -3.99 -24.15
CA SER A 175 18.02 -3.86 -25.55
C SER A 175 16.81 -2.93 -25.77
N GLY A 176 16.44 -2.13 -24.76
CA GLY A 176 15.35 -1.14 -24.84
C GLY A 176 13.94 -1.69 -24.59
N ASN A 177 13.76 -2.99 -24.32
CA ASN A 177 12.46 -3.54 -23.96
C ASN A 177 12.18 -3.34 -22.46
N LEU A 178 11.70 -2.14 -22.12
CA LEU A 178 11.35 -1.73 -20.76
C LEU A 178 10.20 -2.53 -20.12
N TYR A 179 9.47 -3.34 -20.89
CA TYR A 179 8.30 -4.10 -20.41
C TYR A 179 8.60 -5.59 -20.18
N HIS A 180 9.75 -6.09 -20.63
CA HIS A 180 10.09 -7.50 -20.50
C HIS A 180 10.31 -7.91 -19.03
N GLY A 181 9.73 -9.04 -18.62
CA GLY A 181 9.81 -9.55 -17.25
C GLY A 181 8.68 -9.09 -16.33
N TYR A 182 7.85 -8.14 -16.75
CA TYR A 182 6.58 -7.86 -16.07
C TYR A 182 5.52 -8.92 -16.42
N THR A 183 4.58 -9.11 -15.51
CA THR A 183 3.35 -9.86 -15.76
C THR A 183 2.41 -9.04 -16.66
N PRO A 184 1.49 -9.68 -17.42
CA PRO A 184 0.63 -8.97 -18.38
C PRO A 184 -0.19 -7.82 -17.78
N ASP A 185 -0.68 -7.94 -16.55
CA ASP A 185 -1.36 -6.87 -15.82
C ASP A 185 -0.48 -5.62 -15.64
N TRP A 186 0.78 -5.81 -15.26
CA TRP A 186 1.76 -4.73 -15.13
C TRP A 186 2.19 -4.19 -16.49
N GLU A 187 2.44 -5.05 -17.48
CA GLU A 187 2.77 -4.63 -18.84
C GLU A 187 1.66 -3.74 -19.44
N ASN A 188 0.40 -4.17 -19.34
CA ASN A 188 -0.77 -3.40 -19.76
C ASN A 188 -0.86 -2.07 -18.99
N TYR A 189 -0.65 -2.08 -17.67
CA TYR A 189 -0.69 -0.89 -16.83
C TYR A 189 0.42 0.13 -17.17
N LEU A 190 1.65 -0.32 -17.40
CA LEU A 190 2.77 0.55 -17.74
C LEU A 190 2.61 1.12 -19.15
N LYS A 191 2.14 0.31 -20.11
CA LYS A 191 1.81 0.77 -21.47
C LYS A 191 0.68 1.80 -21.49
N ILE A 192 -0.39 1.65 -20.69
CA ILE A 192 -1.47 2.67 -20.65
C ILE A 192 -0.96 3.98 -20.00
N CYS A 193 -0.02 3.89 -19.05
CA CYS A 193 0.64 5.08 -18.50
C CYS A 193 1.53 5.78 -19.53
N ALA A 194 2.28 5.03 -20.35
CA ALA A 194 3.04 5.58 -21.48
C ALA A 194 2.13 6.29 -22.50
N VAL A 195 1.02 5.65 -22.90
CA VAL A 195 0.01 6.26 -23.80
C VAL A 195 -0.62 7.53 -23.19
N ALA A 196 -0.86 7.56 -21.88
CA ALA A 196 -1.32 8.76 -21.19
C ALA A 196 -0.24 9.86 -21.10
N GLY A 197 1.05 9.48 -21.13
CA GLY A 197 2.19 10.37 -21.35
C GLY A 197 2.13 11.03 -22.72
N GLU A 198 2.09 10.21 -23.77
CA GLU A 198 2.26 10.63 -25.16
C GLU A 198 1.05 11.34 -25.79
N LYS A 199 -0.18 10.97 -25.41
CA LYS A 199 -1.41 11.39 -26.12
C LYS A 199 -2.26 12.44 -25.41
N LEU A 200 -2.01 12.72 -24.13
CA LEU A 200 -2.83 13.67 -23.36
C LEU A 200 -2.09 15.01 -23.20
N PRO A 201 -2.79 16.17 -23.30
CA PRO A 201 -2.16 17.48 -23.15
C PRO A 201 -1.35 17.61 -21.86
N ASP A 202 -0.22 18.31 -21.88
CA ASP A 202 0.66 18.45 -20.70
C ASP A 202 -0.03 19.06 -19.47
N THR A 203 -1.04 19.90 -19.71
CA THR A 203 -1.88 20.51 -18.66
C THR A 203 -2.82 19.54 -17.97
N ALA A 204 -3.11 18.38 -18.55
CA ALA A 204 -4.08 17.42 -18.02
C ALA A 204 -3.52 16.62 -16.84
N LEU A 205 -4.29 16.46 -15.77
CA LEU A 205 -3.90 15.61 -14.65
C LEU A 205 -4.58 14.23 -14.70
N VAL A 206 -3.79 13.17 -14.51
CA VAL A 206 -4.22 11.77 -14.63
C VAL A 206 -4.15 11.08 -13.27
N ALA A 207 -5.26 10.51 -12.80
CA ALA A 207 -5.31 9.75 -11.56
C ALA A 207 -5.10 8.24 -11.77
N CYS A 208 -4.40 7.56 -10.85
CA CYS A 208 -4.19 6.12 -10.89
C CYS A 208 -3.81 5.52 -9.51
N ARG A 209 -3.66 4.19 -9.42
CA ARG A 209 -3.37 3.49 -8.14
C ARG A 209 -1.89 3.49 -7.73
N LYS A 210 -0.96 3.58 -8.69
CA LYS A 210 0.49 3.42 -8.49
C LYS A 210 1.26 4.58 -9.16
N PRO A 211 1.06 5.84 -8.72
CA PRO A 211 1.55 7.03 -9.42
C PRO A 211 3.07 7.06 -9.62
N GLY A 212 3.86 6.49 -8.70
CA GLY A 212 5.33 6.42 -8.86
C GLY A 212 5.77 5.55 -10.05
N MET A 213 5.10 4.42 -10.30
CA MET A 213 5.38 3.58 -11.48
C MET A 213 4.83 4.24 -12.75
N ALA A 214 3.65 4.85 -12.67
CA ALA A 214 3.07 5.58 -13.78
C ALA A 214 3.95 6.75 -14.23
N PHE A 215 4.54 7.51 -13.29
CA PHE A 215 5.46 8.62 -13.56
C PHE A 215 6.68 8.18 -14.39
N ILE A 216 7.30 7.04 -14.05
CA ILE A 216 8.51 6.55 -14.75
C ILE A 216 8.22 6.27 -16.23
N TYR A 217 7.08 5.63 -16.54
CA TYR A 217 6.76 5.19 -17.90
C TYR A 217 5.96 6.23 -18.70
N GLY A 218 5.07 6.97 -18.05
CA GLY A 218 4.28 8.04 -18.65
C GLY A 218 4.97 9.41 -18.69
N LYS A 219 6.13 9.57 -18.03
CA LYS A 219 6.95 10.80 -18.01
C LYS A 219 6.19 12.09 -17.64
N ARG A 220 5.05 11.95 -16.95
CA ARG A 220 4.16 13.03 -16.48
C ARG A 220 3.78 12.81 -15.02
N VAL A 221 3.29 13.85 -14.36
CA VAL A 221 2.79 13.74 -12.98
C VAL A 221 1.45 12.99 -12.95
N PHE A 222 1.33 12.02 -12.05
CA PHE A 222 0.09 11.26 -11.81
C PHE A 222 -0.42 11.47 -10.38
N TYR A 223 -1.74 11.61 -10.23
CA TYR A 223 -2.40 11.70 -8.93
C TYR A 223 -2.68 10.31 -8.35
N GLY A 224 -2.37 10.10 -7.07
CA GLY A 224 -2.51 8.80 -6.40
C GLY A 224 -3.87 8.59 -5.73
N ILE A 225 -4.68 7.67 -6.24
CA ILE A 225 -5.87 7.15 -5.54
C ILE A 225 -5.47 5.89 -4.76
N THR A 226 -5.09 6.06 -3.49
CA THR A 226 -4.60 4.98 -2.62
C THR A 226 -5.67 4.31 -1.76
N LYS A 227 -6.74 5.05 -1.42
CA LYS A 227 -7.94 4.59 -0.70
C LYS A 227 -9.21 5.24 -1.29
N VAL A 228 -10.37 4.64 -1.03
CA VAL A 228 -11.68 5.29 -1.23
C VAL A 228 -12.04 5.95 0.11
N PRO A 229 -12.18 7.29 0.18
CA PRO A 229 -12.66 7.96 1.39
C PRO A 229 -14.08 7.55 1.75
N THR A 230 -14.29 7.07 2.98
CA THR A 230 -15.60 6.96 3.63
C THR A 230 -16.01 8.30 4.25
N ILE A 231 -17.27 8.40 4.65
CA ILE A 231 -17.84 9.51 5.41
C ILE A 231 -18.62 9.00 6.63
N GLU A 232 -18.70 9.83 7.67
CA GLU A 232 -19.51 9.55 8.84
C GLU A 232 -21.00 9.75 8.55
N VAL A 233 -21.86 8.91 9.15
CA VAL A 233 -23.32 8.95 8.99
C VAL A 233 -23.88 10.33 9.38
N ASP A 234 -23.37 10.89 10.48
CA ASP A 234 -23.78 12.20 11.01
C ASP A 234 -23.48 13.36 10.04
N SER A 235 -22.64 13.16 9.02
CA SER A 235 -22.41 14.15 7.96
C SER A 235 -23.49 14.15 6.86
N LEU A 236 -24.41 13.18 6.88
CA LEU A 236 -25.55 13.06 5.95
C LEU A 236 -26.93 13.21 6.63
N LEU A 237 -27.00 13.04 7.96
CA LEU A 237 -28.25 13.18 8.70
C LEU A 237 -28.69 14.65 8.75
N MET A 238 -29.89 14.92 8.25
CA MET A 238 -30.56 16.21 8.24
C MET A 238 -31.87 16.07 9.02
N ALA A 239 -32.22 17.10 9.80
CA ALA A 239 -33.56 17.18 10.39
C ALA A 239 -34.62 17.26 9.27
N ASP A 240 -35.78 16.66 9.50
CA ASP A 240 -36.93 16.68 8.61
C ASP A 240 -36.72 16.01 7.23
N TYR A 241 -35.86 14.99 7.17
CA TYR A 241 -35.67 14.13 6.00
C TYR A 241 -36.02 12.66 6.28
N TYR A 242 -36.69 12.04 5.32
CA TYR A 242 -36.90 10.60 5.22
C TYR A 242 -35.73 9.95 4.47
N TYR A 243 -35.26 8.81 4.98
CA TYR A 243 -34.16 8.05 4.40
C TYR A 243 -34.63 6.69 3.88
N TYR A 244 -34.09 6.30 2.74
CA TYR A 244 -34.42 5.02 2.10
C TYR A 244 -33.14 4.30 1.68
N SER A 245 -33.03 3.02 2.01
CA SER A 245 -31.94 2.15 1.53
C SER A 245 -32.45 1.15 0.52
N VAL A 246 -31.89 1.15 -0.68
CA VAL A 246 -32.30 0.23 -1.76
C VAL A 246 -31.07 -0.43 -2.40
N PRO A 247 -31.06 -1.76 -2.63
CA PRO A 247 -29.97 -2.41 -3.35
C PRO A 247 -29.78 -1.80 -4.74
N ALA A 248 -28.54 -1.57 -5.15
CA ALA A 248 -28.24 -0.82 -6.38
C ALA A 248 -28.61 -1.56 -7.67
N GLY A 249 -28.86 -2.87 -7.59
CA GLY A 249 -29.37 -3.70 -8.68
C GLY A 249 -30.89 -3.93 -8.65
N ASP A 250 -31.60 -3.38 -7.66
CA ASP A 250 -33.05 -3.55 -7.52
C ASP A 250 -33.82 -2.78 -8.60
N GLU A 251 -34.99 -3.28 -8.99
CA GLU A 251 -35.91 -2.57 -9.88
C GLU A 251 -36.42 -1.27 -9.24
N MET A 252 -36.67 -1.28 -7.92
CA MET A 252 -37.18 -0.13 -7.18
C MET A 252 -36.20 1.06 -7.22
N ALA A 253 -34.89 0.81 -7.31
CA ALA A 253 -33.88 1.85 -7.45
C ALA A 253 -34.00 2.67 -8.76
N LYS A 254 -34.79 2.20 -9.75
CA LYS A 254 -35.12 2.95 -10.98
C LYS A 254 -36.19 4.03 -10.76
N ASN A 255 -37.03 3.88 -9.73
CA ASN A 255 -38.13 4.80 -9.44
C ASN A 255 -37.65 6.08 -8.73
N PHE A 256 -36.51 6.01 -8.05
CA PHE A 256 -35.88 7.18 -7.44
C PHE A 256 -35.12 8.02 -8.47
N LYS A 257 -35.21 9.34 -8.32
CA LYS A 257 -34.36 10.27 -9.08
C LYS A 257 -32.91 10.18 -8.55
N ARG A 258 -31.93 10.29 -9.45
CA ARG A 258 -30.48 10.12 -9.12
C ARG A 258 -29.91 11.26 -8.27
N ASP A 259 -30.52 12.45 -8.31
CA ASP A 259 -30.20 13.60 -7.46
C ASP A 259 -30.48 13.32 -5.97
N MET A 260 -31.52 12.53 -5.67
CA MET A 260 -31.90 12.11 -4.31
C MET A 260 -30.88 11.18 -3.63
N VAL A 261 -29.93 10.60 -4.38
CA VAL A 261 -28.84 9.77 -3.83
C VAL A 261 -27.91 10.65 -2.98
N SER A 262 -28.01 10.55 -1.66
CA SER A 262 -27.13 11.26 -0.73
C SER A 262 -25.85 10.48 -0.44
N GLY A 263 -25.94 9.14 -0.44
CA GLY A 263 -24.81 8.25 -0.23
C GLY A 263 -24.94 6.92 -0.97
N VAL A 264 -23.84 6.18 -0.99
CA VAL A 264 -23.75 4.79 -1.44
C VAL A 264 -22.97 4.04 -0.38
N PHE A 265 -23.41 2.84 0.00
CA PHE A 265 -22.75 2.04 1.02
C PHE A 265 -22.59 0.57 0.63
N HIS A 266 -21.68 -0.11 1.32
CA HIS A 266 -21.50 -1.55 1.27
C HIS A 266 -20.94 -2.08 2.61
N GLY A 267 -21.35 -3.27 3.01
CA GLY A 267 -20.95 -3.88 4.28
C GLY A 267 -21.96 -4.90 4.76
N LYS A 268 -21.69 -5.52 5.90
CA LYS A 268 -22.66 -6.37 6.61
C LYS A 268 -23.20 -5.61 7.81
N SER A 269 -24.52 -5.47 7.92
CA SER A 269 -25.18 -5.05 9.17
C SER A 269 -25.09 -6.17 10.21
N GLU A 270 -25.25 -5.82 11.48
CA GLU A 270 -25.35 -6.81 12.57
C GLU A 270 -26.64 -7.66 12.45
N ASP A 271 -27.72 -7.07 11.93
CA ASP A 271 -29.03 -7.71 11.72
C ASP A 271 -29.14 -8.48 10.38
N ASP A 272 -28.02 -8.73 9.68
CA ASP A 272 -27.93 -9.42 8.38
C ASP A 272 -28.73 -8.84 7.18
N GLU A 273 -29.46 -7.74 7.38
CA GLU A 273 -30.21 -6.99 6.35
C GLU A 273 -29.37 -6.52 5.14
N PHE A 274 -28.08 -6.25 5.33
CA PHE A 274 -27.16 -5.82 4.27
C PHE A 274 -26.08 -6.85 3.95
N GLU A 275 -25.87 -7.10 2.66
CA GLU A 275 -24.93 -8.10 2.13
C GLU A 275 -23.61 -7.45 1.63
N THR A 276 -22.49 -8.13 1.87
CA THR A 276 -21.14 -7.57 1.62
C THR A 276 -20.72 -7.44 0.15
N ASP A 277 -21.40 -8.15 -0.76
CA ASP A 277 -21.16 -8.18 -2.20
C ASP A 277 -22.02 -7.17 -2.98
N LYS A 278 -23.08 -6.65 -2.35
CA LYS A 278 -24.01 -5.67 -2.91
C LYS A 278 -23.61 -4.24 -2.51
N PHE A 279 -23.89 -3.30 -3.41
CA PHE A 279 -23.92 -1.87 -3.11
C PHE A 279 -25.36 -1.45 -2.88
N TYR A 280 -25.58 -0.52 -1.96
CA TYR A 280 -26.89 0.03 -1.65
C TYR A 280 -26.86 1.55 -1.88
N PHE A 281 -27.94 2.08 -2.43
CA PHE A 281 -28.20 3.52 -2.47
C PHE A 281 -28.79 3.96 -1.13
N LEU A 282 -28.30 5.07 -0.60
CA LEU A 282 -28.99 5.85 0.40
C LEU A 282 -29.64 7.05 -0.30
N PHE A 283 -30.96 7.05 -0.35
CA PHE A 283 -31.76 8.18 -0.85
C PHE A 283 -32.26 9.01 0.34
N GLN A 284 -32.42 10.31 0.10
CA GLN A 284 -33.04 11.24 1.06
C GLN A 284 -34.16 12.05 0.39
N SER A 285 -35.25 12.27 1.12
CA SER A 285 -36.40 13.08 0.67
C SER A 285 -36.94 13.94 1.82
N LYS A 286 -37.47 15.13 1.52
CA LYS A 286 -38.20 15.94 2.52
C LYS A 286 -39.64 15.46 2.75
N GLU A 287 -40.20 14.77 1.77
CA GLU A 287 -41.56 14.26 1.77
C GLU A 287 -41.52 12.74 1.75
N ARG A 288 -42.46 12.09 2.44
CA ARG A 288 -42.61 10.63 2.39
C ARG A 288 -43.00 10.23 0.96
N LEU A 289 -42.35 9.20 0.44
CA LEU A 289 -42.56 8.73 -0.93
C LEU A 289 -43.58 7.58 -0.93
N ASP A 290 -44.82 7.86 -1.33
CA ASP A 290 -45.94 6.92 -1.25
C ASP A 290 -45.81 5.65 -2.13
N PHE A 291 -44.83 5.61 -3.04
CA PHE A 291 -44.60 4.48 -3.95
C PHE A 291 -43.59 3.44 -3.42
N ILE A 292 -43.12 3.60 -2.19
CA ILE A 292 -42.12 2.74 -1.55
C ILE A 292 -42.74 2.04 -0.34
N ASP A 293 -42.45 0.74 -0.22
CA ASP A 293 -42.80 -0.07 0.94
C ASP A 293 -41.96 0.35 2.16
N ASP A 294 -42.56 0.33 3.35
CA ASP A 294 -41.93 0.76 4.60
C ASP A 294 -40.68 -0.09 4.94
N GLY A 295 -40.57 -1.30 4.37
CA GLY A 295 -39.37 -2.14 4.47
C GLY A 295 -38.09 -1.55 3.84
N TYR A 296 -38.18 -0.49 3.02
CA TYR A 296 -37.01 0.24 2.51
C TYR A 296 -36.69 1.53 3.28
N MET A 297 -37.56 1.94 4.22
CA MET A 297 -37.33 3.13 5.05
C MET A 297 -36.33 2.85 6.17
N LEU A 298 -35.42 3.81 6.40
CA LEU A 298 -34.52 3.80 7.55
C LEU A 298 -34.84 4.96 8.48
N ASN A 299 -35.02 4.68 9.77
CA ASN A 299 -35.07 5.73 10.77
C ASN A 299 -33.66 6.28 11.05
N ALA A 300 -33.56 7.56 11.41
CA ALA A 300 -32.28 8.20 11.72
C ALA A 300 -31.54 7.56 12.91
N SER A 301 -32.25 6.90 13.84
CA SER A 301 -31.68 6.06 14.90
C SER A 301 -30.99 4.82 14.33
N ASP A 302 -31.68 4.12 13.44
CA ASP A 302 -31.29 2.81 12.92
C ASP A 302 -30.09 2.98 11.97
N LEU A 303 -30.05 4.09 11.24
CA LEU A 303 -28.91 4.56 10.47
C LEU A 303 -27.62 4.66 11.29
N LYS A 304 -27.65 5.07 12.56
CA LYS A 304 -26.41 5.12 13.38
C LYS A 304 -25.92 3.74 13.78
N ASN A 305 -26.84 2.86 14.20
CA ASN A 305 -26.49 1.52 14.65
C ASN A 305 -26.02 0.65 13.48
N LYS A 306 -26.82 0.57 12.40
CA LYS A 306 -26.55 -0.27 11.22
C LYS A 306 -25.24 0.09 10.53
N PHE A 307 -24.81 1.35 10.57
CA PHE A 307 -23.63 1.83 9.85
C PHE A 307 -22.33 1.84 10.66
N SER A 308 -22.37 1.45 11.94
CA SER A 308 -21.17 1.29 12.78
C SER A 308 -20.12 0.34 12.17
N THR A 309 -20.56 -0.65 11.37
CA THR A 309 -19.74 -1.67 10.71
C THR A 309 -19.65 -1.50 9.17
N ILE A 310 -20.30 -0.49 8.59
CA ILE A 310 -20.54 -0.37 7.15
C ILE A 310 -19.77 0.82 6.56
N SER A 311 -19.19 0.63 5.37
CA SER A 311 -18.51 1.71 4.66
C SER A 311 -19.48 2.53 3.84
N LEU A 312 -19.76 3.76 4.30
CA LEU A 312 -20.58 4.77 3.62
C LEU A 312 -19.71 5.73 2.82
N PHE A 313 -20.16 6.09 1.61
CA PHE A 313 -19.46 6.96 0.67
C PHE A 313 -20.41 8.03 0.10
N SER A 314 -19.90 9.23 -0.18
CA SER A 314 -20.62 10.24 -0.98
C SER A 314 -20.06 10.28 -2.41
N PRO A 315 -20.83 9.86 -3.44
CA PRO A 315 -20.43 10.01 -4.84
C PRO A 315 -20.06 11.45 -5.21
N ASP A 316 -20.75 12.44 -4.62
CA ASP A 316 -20.55 13.86 -4.87
C ASP A 316 -19.20 14.34 -4.34
N GLN A 317 -18.85 13.97 -3.10
CA GLN A 317 -17.53 14.31 -2.54
C GLN A 317 -16.40 13.62 -3.31
N LEU A 318 -16.59 12.37 -3.74
CA LEU A 318 -15.59 11.66 -4.55
C LEU A 318 -15.38 12.36 -5.91
N LEU A 319 -16.45 12.77 -6.59
CA LEU A 319 -16.34 13.46 -7.87
C LEU A 319 -15.79 14.89 -7.71
N ASN A 320 -16.26 15.65 -6.71
CA ASN A 320 -15.75 16.99 -6.40
C ASN A 320 -14.26 16.94 -6.04
N LYS A 321 -13.81 15.94 -5.29
CA LYS A 321 -12.38 15.76 -4.97
C LYS A 321 -11.50 15.56 -6.20
N LEU A 322 -12.02 14.99 -7.30
CA LEU A 322 -11.31 14.93 -8.57
C LEU A 322 -11.31 16.30 -9.26
N LYS A 323 -12.45 16.99 -9.24
CA LYS A 323 -12.66 18.33 -9.82
C LYS A 323 -11.78 19.40 -9.16
N ASP A 324 -11.75 19.46 -7.83
CA ASP A 324 -10.96 20.40 -7.01
C ASP A 324 -9.44 20.17 -7.13
N LYS A 325 -9.05 19.04 -7.73
CA LYS A 325 -7.66 18.72 -8.08
C LYS A 325 -7.38 18.85 -9.58
N ASN A 326 -8.34 19.35 -10.37
CA ASN A 326 -8.27 19.49 -11.82
C ASN A 326 -7.84 18.18 -12.50
N ILE A 327 -8.41 17.05 -12.06
CA ILE A 327 -8.13 15.73 -12.64
C ILE A 327 -9.07 15.52 -13.84
N ASP A 328 -8.51 15.39 -15.03
CA ASP A 328 -9.28 15.24 -16.27
C ASP A 328 -9.44 13.76 -16.69
N TYR A 329 -8.51 12.91 -16.27
CA TYR A 329 -8.43 11.51 -16.67
C TYR A 329 -8.15 10.57 -15.50
N ILE A 330 -8.57 9.32 -15.63
CA ILE A 330 -8.32 8.25 -14.66
C ILE A 330 -7.93 6.95 -15.36
N ILE A 331 -6.89 6.29 -14.86
CA ILE A 331 -6.42 4.98 -15.30
C ILE A 331 -6.89 3.92 -14.31
N SER A 332 -7.72 3.00 -14.78
CA SER A 332 -8.12 1.79 -14.06
C SER A 332 -7.48 0.57 -14.72
N ALA A 333 -6.86 -0.30 -13.94
CA ALA A 333 -6.21 -1.51 -14.43
C ALA A 333 -6.47 -2.69 -13.48
N ASN A 334 -6.63 -3.88 -14.06
CA ASN A 334 -6.84 -5.13 -13.33
C ASN A 334 -5.50 -5.70 -12.80
N LEU A 335 -4.77 -4.89 -12.03
CA LEU A 335 -3.53 -5.33 -11.37
C LEU A 335 -3.82 -6.47 -10.39
N ARG A 336 -3.02 -7.52 -10.40
CA ARG A 336 -3.17 -8.69 -9.53
C ARG A 336 -3.03 -8.31 -8.06
N ALA A 337 -3.87 -8.88 -7.19
CA ALA A 337 -3.72 -8.73 -5.74
C ALA A 337 -2.49 -9.49 -5.22
N VAL A 338 -2.20 -10.66 -5.80
CA VAL A 338 -0.98 -11.46 -5.58
C VAL A 338 -0.11 -11.30 -6.83
N PRO A 339 1.02 -10.56 -6.79
CA PRO A 339 1.78 -10.23 -8.00
C PRO A 339 2.28 -11.47 -8.78
N THR A 340 2.64 -12.53 -8.07
CA THR A 340 3.23 -13.76 -8.63
C THR A 340 2.22 -14.69 -9.31
N GLN A 341 0.92 -14.55 -9.05
CA GLN A 341 -0.09 -15.49 -9.54
C GLN A 341 -1.33 -14.76 -10.06
N LYS A 342 -1.78 -15.12 -11.26
CA LYS A 342 -3.10 -14.71 -11.74
C LYS A 342 -4.17 -15.39 -10.88
N THR A 343 -4.98 -14.58 -10.22
CA THR A 343 -6.15 -15.01 -9.44
C THR A 343 -7.32 -14.10 -9.81
N GLU A 344 -8.54 -14.44 -9.39
CA GLU A 344 -9.72 -13.57 -9.58
C GLU A 344 -9.61 -12.26 -8.78
N ARG A 345 -8.71 -12.18 -7.80
CA ARG A 345 -8.52 -11.03 -6.93
C ARG A 345 -7.56 -10.01 -7.56
N THR A 346 -8.09 -8.82 -7.82
CA THR A 346 -7.35 -7.66 -8.36
C THR A 346 -7.35 -6.49 -7.38
N ILE A 347 -6.49 -5.49 -7.58
CA ILE A 347 -6.42 -4.27 -6.77
C ILE A 347 -7.59 -3.35 -7.16
N THR A 348 -8.71 -3.48 -6.45
CA THR A 348 -9.99 -2.84 -6.82
C THR A 348 -10.13 -1.37 -6.44
N THR A 349 -9.15 -0.73 -5.78
CA THR A 349 -9.31 0.63 -5.20
C THR A 349 -9.85 1.67 -6.19
N VAL A 350 -9.22 1.79 -7.37
CA VAL A 350 -9.64 2.75 -8.41
C VAL A 350 -10.98 2.34 -9.03
N LYS A 351 -11.17 1.03 -9.29
CA LYS A 351 -12.42 0.48 -9.84
C LYS A 351 -13.61 0.77 -8.92
N ARG A 352 -13.46 0.59 -7.60
CA ARG A 352 -14.48 0.96 -6.59
C ARG A 352 -14.72 2.47 -6.56
N TYR A 353 -13.67 3.29 -6.57
CA TYR A 353 -13.78 4.76 -6.60
C TYR A 353 -14.62 5.22 -7.81
N MET A 354 -14.36 4.67 -9.00
CA MET A 354 -15.14 4.94 -10.20
C MET A 354 -16.56 4.38 -10.10
N GLN A 355 -16.74 3.14 -9.63
CA GLN A 355 -18.04 2.48 -9.51
C GLN A 355 -19.00 3.29 -8.63
N ILE A 356 -18.55 3.77 -7.47
CA ILE A 356 -19.37 4.58 -6.55
C ILE A 356 -19.82 5.90 -7.21
N ILE A 357 -18.94 6.56 -7.96
CA ILE A 357 -19.31 7.76 -8.73
C ILE A 357 -20.30 7.38 -9.86
N SER A 358 -20.05 6.31 -10.61
CA SER A 358 -20.92 5.84 -11.71
C SER A 358 -22.32 5.45 -11.24
N LEU A 359 -22.49 4.99 -9.99
CA LEU A 359 -23.79 4.64 -9.42
C LEU A 359 -24.73 5.86 -9.30
N LYS A 360 -24.20 7.07 -9.08
CA LYS A 360 -24.99 8.32 -9.14
C LYS A 360 -24.90 9.01 -10.50
N TYR A 361 -23.74 8.95 -11.15
CA TYR A 361 -23.42 9.62 -12.40
C TYR A 361 -22.94 8.64 -13.48
N PRO A 362 -23.84 7.87 -14.14
CA PRO A 362 -23.44 6.80 -15.07
C PRO A 362 -22.50 7.23 -16.19
N ASN A 363 -22.65 8.47 -16.66
CA ASN A 363 -21.88 9.06 -17.76
C ASN A 363 -20.61 9.83 -17.29
N ALA A 364 -20.22 9.71 -16.01
CA ALA A 364 -19.06 10.42 -15.45
C ALA A 364 -17.70 9.98 -16.02
N PHE A 365 -17.58 8.75 -16.54
CA PHE A 365 -16.33 8.22 -17.09
C PHE A 365 -16.52 7.68 -18.50
N ARG A 366 -15.93 8.34 -19.49
CA ARG A 366 -15.89 7.86 -20.87
C ARG A 366 -14.56 7.16 -21.13
N ARG A 367 -14.57 5.84 -21.38
CA ARG A 367 -13.35 5.10 -21.80
C ARG A 367 -12.88 5.65 -23.14
N ILE A 368 -11.62 6.08 -23.22
CA ILE A 368 -11.01 6.62 -24.45
C ILE A 368 -9.87 5.74 -24.99
N TYR A 369 -9.30 4.86 -24.17
CA TYR A 369 -8.28 3.91 -24.61
C TYR A 369 -8.27 2.65 -23.74
N GLN A 370 -7.82 1.53 -24.31
CA GLN A 370 -7.68 0.26 -23.62
C GLN A 370 -6.46 -0.50 -24.13
N ILE A 371 -5.78 -1.24 -23.23
CA ILE A 371 -4.71 -2.18 -23.53
C ILE A 371 -5.02 -3.50 -22.80
N GLY A 372 -4.77 -4.61 -23.47
CA GLY A 372 -5.12 -5.95 -23.00
C GLY A 372 -6.54 -6.38 -23.40
N GLN A 373 -6.68 -7.65 -23.75
CA GLN A 373 -7.96 -8.37 -23.80
C GLN A 373 -8.23 -9.03 -22.43
N ASP A 374 -7.20 -9.62 -21.86
CA ASP A 374 -7.12 -10.12 -20.49
C ASP A 374 -6.26 -9.17 -19.64
N GLU A 375 -6.46 -9.18 -18.32
CA GLU A 375 -5.79 -8.29 -17.35
C GLU A 375 -5.77 -6.81 -17.79
N VAL A 376 -6.93 -6.37 -18.25
CA VAL A 376 -7.16 -5.09 -18.95
C VAL A 376 -6.70 -3.87 -18.15
N ALA A 377 -6.06 -2.93 -18.85
CA ALA A 377 -5.79 -1.57 -18.38
C ALA A 377 -6.46 -0.54 -19.32
N ALA A 378 -7.21 0.41 -18.76
CA ALA A 378 -8.03 1.35 -19.52
C ALA A 378 -7.91 2.79 -18.98
N LEU A 379 -7.94 3.73 -19.92
CA LEU A 379 -7.89 5.17 -19.69
C LEU A 379 -9.28 5.76 -19.94
N TYR A 380 -9.76 6.55 -18.99
CA TYR A 380 -11.06 7.18 -19.02
C TYR A 380 -10.91 8.69 -18.89
N GLN A 381 -11.71 9.43 -19.65
CA GLN A 381 -11.92 10.86 -19.50
C GLN A 381 -13.08 11.09 -18.53
N ILE A 382 -12.92 12.07 -17.63
CA ILE A 382 -13.92 12.44 -16.63
C ILE A 382 -14.85 13.50 -17.21
N ASN A 383 -16.16 13.33 -17.02
CA ASN A 383 -17.19 14.25 -17.47
C ASN A 383 -17.94 14.88 -16.28
N TYR A 384 -17.46 16.03 -15.83
CA TYR A 384 -18.07 16.79 -14.74
C TYR A 384 -19.45 17.38 -15.06
N ASN A 385 -19.85 17.47 -16.34
CA ASN A 385 -21.15 18.04 -16.71
C ASN A 385 -22.33 17.14 -16.31
N GLY A 386 -22.10 15.87 -15.93
CA GLY A 386 -23.13 15.01 -15.33
C GLY A 386 -23.78 15.61 -14.07
N GLN A 387 -23.07 16.47 -13.33
CA GLN A 387 -23.63 17.19 -12.17
C GLN A 387 -24.72 18.21 -12.55
N LYS A 388 -24.74 18.71 -13.80
CA LYS A 388 -25.66 19.78 -14.22
C LYS A 388 -27.06 19.27 -14.60
N GLN A 389 -27.20 18.00 -14.97
CA GLN A 389 -28.51 17.43 -15.33
C GLN A 389 -29.39 17.13 -14.10
N THR A 390 -28.78 16.98 -12.92
CA THR A 390 -29.46 16.78 -11.63
C THR A 390 -29.84 18.08 -10.91
N GLY A 391 -29.48 19.25 -11.46
CA GLY A 391 -29.63 20.57 -10.80
C GLY A 391 -30.53 21.56 -11.53
N LYS A 392 -31.32 21.11 -12.51
CA LYS A 392 -32.28 21.93 -13.24
C LYS A 392 -33.61 21.21 -13.41
N ASN A 393 -34.53 21.49 -12.51
CA ASN A 393 -35.93 21.78 -12.76
C ASN A 393 -36.46 22.46 -11.49
N HIS A 394 -36.67 23.78 -11.59
CA HIS A 394 -37.55 24.53 -10.68
C HIS A 394 -38.97 24.47 -11.25
#